data_AF-A0A1W2TBK1-F1
#
_entry.id   AF-A0A1W2TBK1-F1
#
_cell.length_a   1.000
_cell.length_b   1.000
_cell.length_c   1.000
_cell.angle_alpha   90.00
_cell.angle_beta   90.00
_cell.angle_gamma   90.00
#
_symmetry.space_group_name_H-M   'P 1'
#
loop_
_entity.id
_entity.type
_entity.pdbx_description
1 polymer ?
#
loop_
_entity_poly.entity_id
_entity_poly.type
_entity_poly.pdbx_seq_one_letter_code
_entity_poly.pdbx_strand_id
1 'polypeptide(L)'
;MRSGLLTLVALSPLTAYALPQSQRARRHKCGRPPTTTTIATTGVPLSEIPSFSAAPVESLPTSTYQTFTLTETPTTTTTVTTGLPLSEVPSFTAIPADSLTTALTFETTVTTGLPLTEVPSFTTAPIESLPTGTTFLTFTITPSAGASYPVAYPTKASQAIDNVYAEATQIAFKVGATKQCGNDDRLILPGMPWTVANSMYNADQMVGTQCTNFEGILETADGIKEVKWNSVTDVKLVDDTKDICKGYTNVGVGVNLNNKLKDIKSIPAYYKWDRTNTTEFRGSNLFDFITAPTSGDTSSTATSEFMLWIRNWGNQVPIGYSRGSVAELDLFGATWKLYEGKNPGSGVTVRSLLVDENYDGEFQGDLKEWLDVMVQKGYISDNDYVTVGNAGTEIFYGKSVMDAIVALEIKV
;
A
#
# COMPACT_ATOMS: atom_id res chain seq x y z
N MET A 1 -32.21 23.36 31.33
CA MET A 1 -31.44 23.15 30.08
C MET A 1 -29.96 23.16 30.42
N ARG A 2 -29.34 21.98 30.52
CA ARG A 2 -27.88 21.81 30.61
C ARG A 2 -27.55 20.72 29.59
N SER A 3 -27.05 21.11 28.42
CA SER A 3 -26.55 20.17 27.42
C SER A 3 -25.21 19.64 27.93
N GLY A 4 -25.17 18.37 28.31
CA GLY A 4 -23.94 17.66 28.60
C GLY A 4 -23.19 17.42 27.30
N LEU A 5 -21.96 17.92 27.24
CA LEU A 5 -21.01 17.64 26.18
C LEU A 5 -20.58 16.16 26.33
N LEU A 6 -21.16 15.26 25.53
CA LEU A 6 -20.66 13.89 25.41
C LEU A 6 -19.37 13.95 24.57
N THR A 7 -18.22 13.90 25.23
CA THR A 7 -16.93 13.71 24.58
C THR A 7 -16.87 12.26 24.07
N LEU A 8 -17.18 12.03 22.79
CA LEU A 8 -17.02 10.71 22.19
C LEU A 8 -15.53 10.37 22.11
N VAL A 9 -15.18 9.20 22.65
CA VAL A 9 -13.84 8.63 22.58
C VAL A 9 -13.71 7.94 21.23
N ALA A 10 -13.16 8.64 20.24
CA ALA A 10 -12.70 8.02 18.99
C ALA A 10 -11.36 7.31 19.29
N LEU A 11 -11.42 5.99 19.47
CA LEU A 11 -10.26 5.11 19.37
C LEU A 11 -10.20 4.65 17.91
N SER A 12 -9.05 4.81 17.23
CA SER A 12 -8.82 4.07 15.99
C SER A 12 -8.89 2.57 16.32
N PRO A 13 -9.67 1.75 15.59
CA PRO A 13 -9.96 0.35 15.91
C PRO A 13 -8.78 -0.60 15.68
N LEU A 14 -7.56 -0.08 15.57
CA LEU A 14 -6.35 -0.84 15.30
C LEU A 14 -5.80 -1.55 16.56
N THR A 15 -6.63 -2.17 17.39
CA THR A 15 -6.12 -3.15 18.37
C THR A 15 -5.91 -4.51 17.68
N ALA A 16 -4.76 -4.69 17.03
CA ALA A 16 -4.40 -5.94 16.35
C ALA A 16 -3.45 -6.81 17.19
N TYR A 17 -4.01 -7.77 17.93
CA TYR A 17 -3.23 -8.77 18.67
C TYR A 17 -2.64 -9.85 17.74
N ALA A 18 -1.44 -10.29 18.10
CA ALA A 18 -0.62 -11.26 17.40
C ALA A 18 -1.34 -12.61 17.11
N LEU A 19 -1.04 -13.19 15.95
CA LEU A 19 -1.43 -14.56 15.60
C LEU A 19 -0.85 -15.57 16.62
N PRO A 20 -1.59 -16.64 16.98
CA PRO A 20 -1.14 -17.62 17.96
C PRO A 20 0.05 -18.43 17.45
N GLN A 21 1.14 -18.46 18.23
CA GLN A 21 2.25 -19.37 18.02
C GLN A 21 1.77 -20.84 18.15
N SER A 22 2.18 -21.65 17.17
CA SER A 22 2.03 -23.10 17.18
C SER A 22 2.50 -23.72 18.50
N GLN A 23 1.63 -24.47 19.17
CA GLN A 23 2.01 -25.24 20.34
C GLN A 23 3.14 -26.23 19.99
N ARG A 24 4.32 -26.04 20.58
CA ARG A 24 5.34 -27.09 20.66
C ARG A 24 4.80 -28.23 21.53
N ALA A 25 4.37 -29.30 20.87
CA ALA A 25 4.02 -30.55 21.53
C ALA A 25 5.24 -31.14 22.26
N ARG A 26 5.06 -31.39 23.56
CA ARG A 26 5.99 -32.16 24.39
C ARG A 26 5.98 -33.62 23.94
N ARG A 27 7.17 -34.21 23.87
CA ARG A 27 7.45 -35.63 23.65
C ARG A 27 6.65 -36.52 24.61
N HIS A 28 5.97 -37.55 24.08
CA HIS A 28 5.89 -38.88 24.71
C HIS A 28 5.57 -40.00 23.69
N LYS A 29 6.52 -40.94 23.63
CA LYS A 29 6.46 -42.41 23.42
C LYS A 29 5.65 -43.05 22.25
N CYS A 30 6.45 -43.64 21.35
CA CYS A 30 6.37 -44.92 20.64
C CYS A 30 5.04 -45.73 20.59
N GLY A 31 4.62 -46.03 19.36
CA GLY A 31 3.76 -47.16 18.96
C GLY A 31 3.89 -47.39 17.43
N ARG A 32 4.05 -48.65 17.02
CA ARG A 32 4.46 -49.16 15.69
C ARG A 32 3.29 -49.22 14.66
N PRO A 33 3.52 -49.13 13.32
CA PRO A 33 2.49 -49.16 12.26
C PRO A 33 2.40 -50.56 11.58
N PRO A 34 1.77 -50.78 10.39
CA PRO A 34 0.55 -50.24 9.72
C PRO A 34 -0.37 -51.36 9.12
N THR A 35 -1.57 -51.03 8.64
CA THR A 35 -2.29 -51.73 7.52
C THR A 35 -3.48 -50.83 7.11
N THR A 36 -3.78 -50.47 5.86
CA THR A 36 -4.21 -51.33 4.74
C THR A 36 -4.35 -50.54 3.43
N THR A 37 -3.77 -51.12 2.36
CA THR A 37 -4.21 -51.29 0.97
C THR A 37 -4.93 -50.18 0.18
N THR A 38 -4.21 -49.69 -0.84
CA THR A 38 -4.71 -49.13 -2.10
C THR A 38 -5.36 -50.22 -2.95
N ILE A 39 -6.53 -49.95 -3.56
CA ILE A 39 -7.03 -50.70 -4.72
C ILE A 39 -7.05 -49.74 -5.91
N ALA A 40 -6.29 -50.09 -6.94
CA ALA A 40 -6.43 -49.58 -8.29
C ALA A 40 -7.11 -50.65 -9.14
N THR A 41 -8.09 -50.29 -9.96
CA THR A 41 -8.54 -51.11 -11.08
C THR A 41 -8.79 -50.24 -12.30
N THR A 42 -8.13 -50.62 -13.38
CA THR A 42 -8.13 -50.12 -14.75
C THR A 42 -9.39 -50.51 -15.53
N GLY A 43 -9.83 -49.70 -16.49
CA GLY A 43 -10.78 -50.13 -17.53
C GLY A 43 -11.34 -49.00 -18.43
N VAL A 44 -10.66 -48.73 -19.53
CA VAL A 44 -11.06 -47.93 -20.73
C VAL A 44 -11.83 -48.88 -21.69
N PRO A 45 -12.86 -48.50 -22.51
CA PRO A 45 -12.63 -47.78 -23.79
C PRO A 45 -13.74 -46.91 -24.44
N LEU A 46 -13.28 -46.27 -25.54
CA LEU A 46 -13.83 -45.30 -26.52
C LEU A 46 -15.15 -45.64 -27.25
N SER A 47 -15.86 -44.59 -27.70
CA SER A 47 -16.41 -44.30 -29.07
C SER A 47 -17.59 -43.31 -28.97
N GLU A 48 -17.95 -42.35 -29.84
CA GLU A 48 -17.50 -41.65 -31.07
C GLU A 48 -18.47 -40.42 -31.21
N ILE A 49 -18.01 -39.15 -31.36
CA ILE A 49 -18.02 -38.24 -32.58
C ILE A 49 -19.45 -37.97 -33.18
N PRO A 50 -19.93 -36.78 -33.70
CA PRO A 50 -19.25 -35.63 -34.38
C PRO A 50 -19.80 -34.18 -34.15
N SER A 51 -19.22 -33.22 -34.90
CA SER A 51 -19.72 -31.90 -35.40
C SER A 51 -19.37 -30.67 -34.55
N PHE A 52 -18.83 -29.56 -35.08
CA PHE A 52 -19.11 -28.86 -36.35
C PHE A 52 -17.90 -28.13 -36.99
N SER A 53 -18.11 -27.74 -38.26
CA SER A 53 -17.21 -27.05 -39.19
C SER A 53 -17.58 -25.57 -39.41
N ALA A 54 -16.57 -24.70 -39.62
CA ALA A 54 -16.48 -23.46 -40.45
C ALA A 54 -17.43 -22.26 -40.15
N ALA A 55 -17.12 -20.96 -40.23
CA ALA A 55 -15.98 -20.05 -40.61
C ALA A 55 -16.45 -18.58 -40.22
N PRO A 56 -15.86 -17.42 -40.63
CA PRO A 56 -14.51 -16.99 -41.05
C PRO A 56 -13.94 -15.78 -40.24
N VAL A 57 -12.76 -15.31 -40.65
CA VAL A 57 -11.89 -14.24 -40.11
C VAL A 57 -12.45 -12.83 -40.34
N GLU A 58 -12.38 -11.93 -39.33
CA GLU A 58 -12.06 -10.49 -39.53
C GLU A 58 -11.77 -9.75 -38.21
N SER A 59 -10.74 -8.90 -38.25
CA SER A 59 -10.27 -7.92 -37.23
C SER A 59 -9.31 -8.38 -36.10
N LEU A 60 -8.09 -8.76 -36.47
CA LEU A 60 -6.91 -8.59 -35.60
C LEU A 60 -5.82 -7.84 -36.41
N PRO A 61 -5.12 -6.86 -35.80
CA PRO A 61 -4.13 -6.07 -36.49
C PRO A 61 -2.96 -6.95 -36.92
N THR A 62 -2.44 -6.67 -38.12
CA THR A 62 -1.26 -7.28 -38.74
C THR A 62 -0.06 -7.30 -37.79
N SER A 63 0.16 -8.41 -37.10
CA SER A 63 1.45 -8.78 -36.55
C SER A 63 2.24 -9.52 -37.62
N THR A 64 3.44 -9.01 -37.91
CA THR A 64 4.35 -9.56 -38.91
C THR A 64 4.85 -10.93 -38.43
N TYR A 65 4.25 -12.02 -38.90
CA TYR A 65 4.79 -13.36 -38.65
C TYR A 65 6.01 -13.58 -39.54
N GLN A 66 7.21 -13.64 -38.96
CA GLN A 66 8.37 -14.21 -39.63
C GLN A 66 8.48 -15.69 -39.28
N THR A 67 8.28 -16.55 -40.27
CA THR A 67 8.55 -17.99 -40.16
C THR A 67 10.00 -18.23 -40.58
N PHE A 68 10.85 -18.70 -39.66
CA PHE A 68 12.21 -19.15 -39.99
C PHE A 68 12.22 -20.67 -40.07
N THR A 69 12.56 -21.21 -41.25
CA THR A 69 12.87 -22.63 -41.41
C THR A 69 14.37 -22.80 -41.13
N LEU A 70 14.72 -23.37 -39.98
CA LEU A 70 16.11 -23.67 -39.65
C LEU A 70 16.54 -24.95 -40.36
N THR A 71 17.57 -24.86 -41.20
CA THR A 71 18.27 -26.02 -41.75
C THR A 71 19.45 -26.34 -40.82
N GLU A 72 19.65 -27.63 -40.50
CA GLU A 72 20.66 -28.10 -39.55
C GLU A 72 22.03 -27.46 -39.76
N THR A 73 22.48 -26.66 -38.79
CA THR A 73 23.91 -26.33 -38.61
C THR A 73 24.14 -26.04 -37.12
N PRO A 74 25.14 -26.65 -36.45
CA PRO A 74 25.14 -26.79 -35.00
C PRO A 74 25.66 -25.57 -34.22
N THR A 75 25.59 -24.35 -34.77
CA THR A 75 25.96 -23.14 -34.02
C THR A 75 25.34 -21.92 -34.67
N THR A 76 24.30 -21.36 -34.06
CA THR A 76 23.71 -20.09 -34.46
C THR A 76 23.68 -19.15 -33.25
N THR A 77 24.52 -18.13 -33.29
CA THR A 77 24.42 -16.98 -32.39
C THR A 77 23.51 -15.96 -33.05
N THR A 78 22.37 -15.66 -32.43
CA THR A 78 21.41 -14.68 -32.94
C THR A 78 21.54 -13.40 -32.12
N THR A 79 22.13 -12.36 -32.70
CA THR A 79 22.18 -11.02 -32.08
C THR A 79 20.98 -10.22 -32.55
N VAL A 80 20.10 -9.85 -31.63
CA VAL A 80 18.94 -8.98 -31.93
C VAL A 80 19.23 -7.60 -31.35
N THR A 81 19.43 -6.62 -32.24
CA THR A 81 19.54 -5.20 -31.87
C THR A 81 18.25 -4.51 -32.24
N THR A 82 17.41 -4.16 -31.26
CA THR A 82 16.20 -3.38 -31.48
C THR A 82 16.36 -2.00 -30.86
N GLY A 83 16.13 -0.95 -31.66
CA GLY A 83 16.06 0.44 -31.20
C GLY A 83 14.64 0.89 -30.85
N LEU A 84 13.74 -0.05 -30.50
CA LEU A 84 12.31 0.21 -30.31
C LEU A 84 11.93 0.26 -28.82
N PRO A 85 10.91 1.06 -28.44
CA PRO A 85 10.38 1.11 -27.08
C PRO A 85 9.76 -0.24 -26.65
N LEU A 86 9.84 -0.54 -25.34
CA LEU A 86 9.60 -1.87 -24.76
C LEU A 86 8.18 -2.44 -24.97
N SER A 87 7.21 -1.64 -25.40
CA SER A 87 5.84 -2.07 -25.69
C SER A 87 5.70 -2.94 -26.96
N GLU A 88 6.77 -3.08 -27.74
CA GLU A 88 6.76 -3.80 -29.03
C GLU A 88 7.73 -5.00 -29.08
N VAL A 89 8.29 -5.42 -27.94
CA VAL A 89 9.17 -6.60 -27.92
C VAL A 89 8.32 -7.86 -28.14
N PRO A 90 8.60 -8.69 -29.17
CA PRO A 90 7.80 -9.87 -29.46
C PRO A 90 7.92 -10.92 -28.34
N SER A 91 6.79 -11.53 -27.97
CA SER A 91 6.77 -12.69 -27.09
C SER A 91 7.31 -13.92 -27.83
N PHE A 92 8.31 -14.59 -27.25
CA PHE A 92 8.83 -15.83 -27.79
C PHE A 92 8.14 -17.02 -27.11
N THR A 93 7.33 -17.76 -27.86
CA THR A 93 6.82 -19.06 -27.43
C THR A 93 7.72 -20.14 -28.01
N ALA A 94 8.49 -20.83 -27.16
CA ALA A 94 9.24 -22.00 -27.60
C ALA A 94 8.26 -23.14 -27.91
N ILE A 95 8.36 -23.72 -29.11
CA ILE A 95 7.59 -24.90 -29.50
C ILE A 95 8.21 -26.14 -28.83
N PRO A 96 7.42 -27.11 -28.32
CA PRO A 96 7.98 -28.34 -27.75
C PRO A 96 8.78 -29.11 -28.79
N ALA A 97 10.04 -29.40 -28.48
CA ALA A 97 10.86 -30.29 -29.30
C ALA A 97 10.64 -31.74 -28.85
N ASP A 98 9.56 -32.36 -29.29
CA ASP A 98 9.49 -33.81 -29.23
C ASP A 98 10.54 -34.37 -30.21
N SER A 99 11.51 -35.11 -29.66
CA SER A 99 12.59 -35.85 -30.32
C SER A 99 13.91 -35.13 -30.69
N LEU A 100 14.44 -34.25 -29.84
CA LEU A 100 15.87 -33.85 -29.93
C LEU A 100 16.75 -34.67 -28.97
N THR A 101 17.70 -35.43 -29.51
CA THR A 101 18.65 -36.28 -28.79
C THR A 101 20.00 -35.61 -28.48
N THR A 102 20.09 -34.27 -28.58
CA THR A 102 21.34 -33.55 -28.34
C THR A 102 21.10 -32.26 -27.57
N ALA A 103 21.95 -31.98 -26.58
CA ALA A 103 21.91 -30.74 -25.80
C ALA A 103 22.15 -29.54 -26.72
N LEU A 104 21.18 -28.63 -26.79
CA LEU A 104 21.31 -27.34 -27.48
C LEU A 104 21.69 -26.26 -26.47
N THR A 105 22.81 -25.59 -26.69
CA THR A 105 23.19 -24.36 -25.99
C THR A 105 22.67 -23.16 -26.76
N PHE A 106 21.84 -22.34 -26.10
CA PHE A 106 21.39 -21.05 -26.61
C PHE A 106 22.09 -19.94 -25.83
N GLU A 107 22.80 -19.06 -26.52
CA GLU A 107 23.27 -17.79 -25.96
C GLU A 107 22.48 -16.65 -26.59
N THR A 108 21.74 -15.90 -25.76
CA THR A 108 21.00 -14.71 -26.19
C THR A 108 21.58 -13.51 -25.47
N THR A 109 22.12 -12.55 -26.22
CA THR A 109 22.60 -11.28 -25.68
C THR A 109 21.59 -10.19 -26.03
N VAL A 110 21.02 -9.53 -25.01
CA VAL A 110 20.13 -8.38 -25.17
C VAL A 110 20.88 -7.13 -24.74
N THR A 111 21.04 -6.17 -25.65
CA THR A 111 21.67 -4.88 -25.35
C THR A 111 20.58 -3.81 -25.34
N THR A 112 20.20 -3.29 -24.16
CA THR A 112 19.26 -2.18 -24.04
C THR A 112 20.01 -0.87 -23.76
N GLY A 113 19.59 0.22 -24.39
CA GLY A 113 20.16 1.56 -24.20
C GLY A 113 19.51 2.40 -23.10
N LEU A 114 18.69 1.82 -22.23
CA LEU A 114 17.90 2.51 -21.20
C LEU A 114 17.95 1.76 -19.85
N PRO A 115 17.88 2.45 -18.69
CA PRO A 115 17.92 1.81 -17.37
C PRO A 115 16.68 0.92 -17.16
N LEU A 116 16.92 -0.34 -16.78
CA LEU A 116 15.89 -1.33 -16.46
C LEU A 116 15.15 -0.94 -15.17
N THR A 117 13.90 -0.49 -15.27
CA THR A 117 12.99 -0.35 -14.11
C THR A 117 12.14 -1.59 -13.85
N GLU A 118 12.10 -2.56 -14.76
CA GLU A 118 11.45 -3.86 -14.56
C GLU A 118 12.29 -4.98 -15.19
N VAL A 119 12.48 -6.08 -14.46
CA VAL A 119 13.11 -7.31 -15.00
C VAL A 119 12.02 -8.09 -15.74
N PRO A 120 12.18 -8.43 -17.04
CA PRO A 120 11.18 -9.23 -17.74
C PRO A 120 11.04 -10.61 -17.08
N SER A 121 9.81 -11.01 -16.78
CA SER A 121 9.49 -12.33 -16.24
C SER A 121 9.37 -13.34 -17.38
N PHE A 122 10.06 -14.47 -17.23
CA PHE A 122 9.96 -15.60 -18.17
C PHE A 122 9.24 -16.75 -17.50
N THR A 123 8.09 -17.16 -18.04
CA THR A 123 7.33 -18.33 -17.57
C THR A 123 7.72 -19.55 -18.39
N THR A 124 8.42 -20.51 -17.78
CA THR A 124 8.59 -21.85 -18.36
C THR A 124 7.40 -22.72 -17.97
N ALA A 125 6.75 -23.36 -18.95
CA ALA A 125 5.77 -24.42 -18.67
C ALA A 125 6.47 -25.63 -17.99
N PRO A 126 5.80 -26.34 -17.08
CA PRO A 126 6.42 -27.46 -16.38
C PRO A 126 6.58 -28.65 -17.34
N ILE A 127 7.81 -29.13 -17.51
CA ILE A 127 8.11 -30.34 -18.29
C ILE A 127 8.12 -31.53 -17.31
N GLU A 128 7.19 -32.46 -17.48
CA GLU A 128 7.23 -33.75 -16.78
C GLU A 128 8.38 -34.60 -17.35
N SER A 129 9.31 -34.97 -16.47
CA SER A 129 10.44 -35.88 -16.67
C SER A 129 11.61 -35.37 -17.54
N LEU A 130 12.74 -35.07 -16.90
CA LEU A 130 14.05 -34.98 -17.55
C LEU A 130 14.96 -36.14 -17.07
N PRO A 131 15.83 -36.70 -17.94
CA PRO A 131 16.91 -37.57 -17.51
C PRO A 131 18.01 -36.77 -16.78
N THR A 132 18.66 -37.40 -15.81
CA THR A 132 19.75 -36.83 -14.99
C THR A 132 20.93 -36.41 -15.88
N GLY A 133 21.10 -35.10 -16.06
CA GLY A 133 22.26 -34.53 -16.80
C GLY A 133 22.13 -33.09 -17.31
N THR A 134 21.13 -32.31 -16.89
CA THR A 134 20.88 -30.96 -17.43
C THR A 134 21.62 -29.88 -16.64
N THR A 135 22.41 -29.07 -17.34
CA THR A 135 23.04 -27.85 -16.79
C THR A 135 22.09 -26.66 -16.99
N PHE A 136 21.96 -25.80 -15.97
CA PHE A 136 21.08 -24.63 -16.03
C PHE A 136 21.72 -23.45 -16.80
N LEU A 137 20.91 -22.76 -17.59
CA LEU A 137 21.25 -21.50 -18.27
C LEU A 137 21.69 -20.45 -17.25
N THR A 138 22.87 -19.86 -17.44
CA THR A 138 23.36 -18.72 -16.64
C THR A 138 23.27 -17.46 -17.50
N PHE A 139 22.49 -16.47 -17.08
CA PHE A 139 22.40 -15.17 -17.76
C PHE A 139 23.33 -14.17 -17.09
N THR A 140 24.20 -13.51 -17.86
CA THR A 140 25.05 -12.42 -17.37
C THR A 140 24.61 -11.12 -18.00
N ILE A 141 24.15 -10.17 -17.20
CA ILE A 141 23.82 -8.81 -17.65
C ILE A 141 25.05 -7.94 -17.37
N THR A 142 25.64 -7.36 -18.42
CA THR A 142 26.77 -6.41 -18.28
C THR A 142 26.29 -5.02 -18.68
N PRO A 143 26.19 -4.05 -17.76
CA PRO A 143 25.85 -2.68 -18.12
C PRO A 143 27.00 -2.04 -18.91
N SER A 144 26.69 -1.44 -20.07
CA SER A 144 27.70 -0.72 -20.86
C SER A 144 28.12 0.54 -20.11
N ALA A 145 29.37 0.59 -19.68
CA ALA A 145 29.96 1.79 -19.11
C ALA A 145 30.06 2.90 -20.18
N GLY A 146 29.58 4.10 -19.85
CA GLY A 146 29.96 5.33 -20.53
C GLY A 146 28.89 5.93 -21.44
N ALA A 147 27.90 6.59 -20.85
CA ALA A 147 27.42 7.88 -21.34
C ALA A 147 26.70 8.64 -20.21
N SER A 148 27.25 9.76 -19.78
CA SER A 148 26.57 10.69 -18.88
C SER A 148 25.49 11.45 -19.64
N TYR A 149 24.24 11.04 -19.47
CA TYR A 149 23.07 11.81 -19.86
C TYR A 149 22.25 12.13 -18.62
N PRO A 150 21.61 13.32 -18.54
CA PRO A 150 20.89 13.75 -17.36
C PRO A 150 19.81 12.72 -17.04
N VAL A 151 19.89 12.16 -15.83
CA VAL A 151 18.82 11.36 -15.25
C VAL A 151 17.64 12.30 -15.10
N ALA A 152 16.67 12.21 -16.01
CA ALA A 152 15.36 12.79 -15.78
C ALA A 152 14.73 12.00 -14.64
N TYR A 153 14.71 12.61 -13.46
CA TYR A 153 13.92 12.11 -12.34
C TYR A 153 12.45 12.05 -12.77
N PRO A 154 11.68 11.01 -12.40
CA PRO A 154 10.25 10.99 -12.64
C PRO A 154 9.63 12.28 -12.08
N THR A 155 8.76 12.88 -12.89
CA THR A 155 8.15 14.18 -12.61
C THR A 155 7.25 14.06 -11.39
N LYS A 156 7.75 14.55 -10.24
CA LYS A 156 7.05 14.68 -8.95
C LYS A 156 5.55 14.92 -9.13
N ALA A 157 4.71 14.15 -8.43
CA ALA A 157 3.29 14.45 -8.23
C ALA A 157 3.11 15.97 -7.98
N SER A 158 2.62 16.66 -8.98
CA SER A 158 2.32 18.08 -8.91
C SER A 158 0.98 18.19 -8.21
N GLN A 159 0.94 18.89 -7.07
CA GLN A 159 -0.33 19.25 -6.44
C GLN A 159 -1.24 19.86 -7.51
N ALA A 160 -2.49 19.42 -7.56
CA ALA A 160 -3.49 20.21 -8.25
C ALA A 160 -3.66 21.54 -7.49
N ILE A 161 -3.64 22.63 -8.25
CA ILE A 161 -4.13 23.99 -7.98
C ILE A 161 -3.27 24.99 -7.15
N ASP A 162 -2.83 26.04 -7.87
CA ASP A 162 -2.52 27.47 -7.60
C ASP A 162 -2.54 28.13 -6.20
N ASN A 163 -2.94 27.46 -5.11
CA ASN A 163 -2.96 28.05 -3.78
C ASN A 163 -1.89 27.41 -2.91
N VAL A 164 -0.74 28.06 -2.81
CA VAL A 164 0.22 27.80 -1.72
C VAL A 164 -0.53 28.01 -0.40
N TYR A 165 -0.63 26.98 0.44
CA TYR A 165 -1.19 27.15 1.79
C TYR A 165 -0.42 28.29 2.47
N ALA A 166 -1.14 29.31 2.93
CA ALA A 166 -0.51 30.53 3.42
C ALA A 166 0.42 30.20 4.58
N GLU A 167 1.58 30.85 4.64
CA GLU A 167 2.49 30.65 5.77
C GLU A 167 1.79 31.05 7.07
N ALA A 168 1.77 30.12 8.02
CA ALA A 168 1.22 30.33 9.34
C ALA A 168 2.32 30.73 10.34
N THR A 169 1.95 31.58 11.30
CA THR A 169 2.85 32.02 12.37
C THR A 169 2.39 31.51 13.72
N GLN A 170 3.33 31.25 14.63
CA GLN A 170 2.98 30.75 15.95
C GLN A 170 2.20 31.80 16.75
N ILE A 171 1.05 31.38 17.28
CA ILE A 171 0.22 32.21 18.15
C ILE A 171 0.30 31.75 19.60
N ALA A 172 -0.02 32.65 20.52
CA ALA A 172 -0.19 32.28 21.92
C ALA A 172 -1.38 31.32 22.06
N PHE A 173 -1.14 30.18 22.69
CA PHE A 173 -2.18 29.21 23.03
C PHE A 173 -2.07 28.82 24.50
N LYS A 174 -3.22 28.58 25.14
CA LYS A 174 -3.29 28.35 26.60
C LYS A 174 -2.66 27.03 27.05
N VAL A 175 -2.49 26.07 26.13
CA VAL A 175 -1.78 24.81 26.39
C VAL A 175 -0.36 24.99 25.89
N GLY A 176 0.62 24.77 26.77
CA GLY A 176 2.04 24.79 26.40
C GLY A 176 2.47 23.53 25.66
N ALA A 177 3.69 23.57 25.11
CA ALA A 177 4.30 22.39 24.49
C ALA A 177 4.28 21.20 25.45
N THR A 178 3.83 20.05 24.97
CA THR A 178 3.54 18.87 25.80
C THR A 178 4.15 17.64 25.16
N LYS A 179 5.02 16.96 25.92
CA LYS A 179 5.62 15.69 25.52
C LYS A 179 4.69 14.53 25.88
N GLN A 180 4.41 13.65 24.92
CA GLN A 180 3.54 12.48 25.10
C GLN A 180 4.30 11.23 24.67
N CYS A 181 4.59 10.34 25.61
CA CYS A 181 5.37 9.11 25.33
C CYS A 181 4.72 7.86 25.92
N GLY A 182 3.66 8.00 26.71
CA GLY A 182 2.79 6.90 27.08
C GLY A 182 2.08 6.37 25.83
N ASN A 183 1.75 5.09 25.85
CA ASN A 183 1.16 4.42 24.69
C ASN A 183 -0.17 5.08 24.28
N ASP A 184 -1.00 5.40 25.27
CA ASP A 184 -2.35 5.95 25.08
C ASP A 184 -2.43 7.45 25.39
N ASP A 185 -1.28 8.13 25.48
CA ASP A 185 -1.27 9.57 25.76
C ASP A 185 -2.06 10.33 24.69
N ARG A 186 -2.96 11.20 25.16
CA ARG A 186 -3.82 12.03 24.32
C ARG A 186 -4.02 13.40 24.96
N LEU A 187 -3.72 14.43 24.20
CA LEU A 187 -3.93 15.82 24.56
C LEU A 187 -5.15 16.38 23.83
N ILE A 188 -6.15 16.81 24.59
CA ILE A 188 -7.28 17.59 24.06
C ILE A 188 -6.85 19.06 24.02
N LEU A 189 -7.05 19.73 22.88
CA LEU A 189 -6.70 21.13 22.70
C LEU A 189 -7.95 22.00 22.92
N PRO A 190 -8.18 22.59 24.10
CA PRO A 190 -9.50 23.14 24.41
C PRO A 190 -9.76 24.41 23.60
N GLY A 191 -10.92 24.50 22.94
CA GLY A 191 -11.25 25.60 22.03
C GLY A 191 -10.64 25.46 20.62
N MET A 192 -9.97 24.34 20.36
CA MET A 192 -9.57 23.91 19.02
C MET A 192 -10.37 22.65 18.65
N PRO A 193 -10.54 22.36 17.35
CA PRO A 193 -11.26 21.18 16.90
C PRO A 193 -10.43 19.89 16.99
N TRP A 194 -9.30 19.88 17.69
CA TRP A 194 -8.31 18.80 17.58
C TRP A 194 -7.92 18.15 18.91
N THR A 195 -7.42 16.92 18.79
CA THR A 195 -6.60 16.24 19.80
C THR A 195 -5.27 15.79 19.20
N VAL A 196 -4.22 15.69 20.02
CA VAL A 196 -2.91 15.14 19.61
C VAL A 196 -2.67 13.86 20.40
N ALA A 197 -2.44 12.73 19.72
CA ALA A 197 -2.37 11.42 20.37
C ALA A 197 -1.15 10.61 19.93
N ASN A 198 -0.57 9.84 20.86
CA ASN A 198 0.54 8.93 20.57
C ASN A 198 0.05 7.57 20.02
N SER A 199 -1.03 7.05 20.60
CA SER A 199 -1.81 5.89 20.11
C SER A 199 -0.99 4.68 19.67
N MET A 200 -0.15 4.17 20.56
CA MET A 200 0.70 2.98 20.36
C MET A 200 -0.02 1.69 20.78
N TYR A 201 -1.05 1.33 20.02
CA TYR A 201 -1.94 0.19 20.31
C TYR A 201 -1.25 -1.19 20.27
N ASN A 202 -0.07 -1.31 19.66
CA ASN A 202 0.76 -2.53 19.62
C ASN A 202 2.12 -2.30 20.28
N ALA A 203 2.17 -1.45 21.32
CA ALA A 203 3.39 -1.15 22.05
C ALA A 203 4.01 -2.36 22.76
N ASP A 204 3.23 -3.40 23.07
CA ASP A 204 3.73 -4.66 23.63
C ASP A 204 4.60 -5.45 22.63
N GLN A 205 4.45 -5.18 21.33
CA GLN A 205 5.24 -5.75 20.23
C GLN A 205 6.37 -4.81 19.78
N MET A 206 6.53 -3.66 20.45
CA MET A 206 7.53 -2.65 20.18
C MET A 206 8.75 -2.83 21.09
N VAL A 207 9.96 -2.83 20.52
CA VAL A 207 11.20 -2.70 21.29
C VAL A 207 11.76 -1.31 21.07
N GLY A 208 11.51 -0.40 21.98
CA GLY A 208 11.89 1.01 21.83
C GLY A 208 10.84 1.97 22.37
N THR A 209 10.82 3.18 21.83
CA THR A 209 9.93 4.27 22.25
C THR A 209 9.39 5.04 21.05
N GLN A 210 8.17 5.54 21.20
CA GLN A 210 7.56 6.52 20.30
C GLN A 210 6.96 7.64 21.15
N CYS A 211 7.25 8.90 20.79
CA CYS A 211 6.67 10.07 21.43
C CYS A 211 6.02 11.00 20.41
N THR A 212 4.89 11.61 20.79
CA THR A 212 4.13 12.55 19.98
C THR A 212 3.96 13.87 20.71
N ASN A 213 4.77 14.86 20.35
CA ASN A 213 4.86 16.08 21.14
C ASN A 213 4.06 17.19 20.48
N PHE A 214 3.13 17.79 21.23
CA PHE A 214 2.48 19.02 20.82
C PHE A 214 3.45 20.18 21.04
N GLU A 215 3.63 21.05 20.04
CA GLU A 215 4.52 22.20 20.13
C GLU A 215 3.77 23.53 20.23
N GLY A 216 2.64 23.67 19.55
CA GLY A 216 1.87 24.90 19.56
C GLY A 216 0.79 24.95 18.47
N ILE A 217 0.14 26.11 18.40
CA ILE A 217 -0.82 26.44 17.34
C ILE A 217 -0.20 27.51 16.45
N LEU A 218 -0.33 27.31 15.15
CA LEU A 218 -0.04 28.34 14.15
C LEU A 218 -1.34 28.93 13.62
N GLU A 219 -1.27 30.15 13.11
CA GLU A 219 -2.38 30.82 12.44
C GLU A 219 -1.88 31.54 11.18
N THR A 220 -2.60 31.31 10.07
CA THR A 220 -2.41 32.03 8.81
C THR A 220 -3.00 33.44 8.89
N ALA A 221 -2.64 34.33 7.95
CA ALA A 221 -3.22 35.67 7.87
C ALA A 221 -4.76 35.68 7.75
N ASP A 222 -5.33 34.63 7.14
CA ASP A 222 -6.78 34.47 6.96
C ASP A 222 -7.47 33.76 8.14
N GLY A 223 -6.74 33.52 9.24
CA GLY A 223 -7.28 32.97 10.48
C GLY A 223 -7.44 31.45 10.51
N ILE A 224 -6.90 30.74 9.51
CA ILE A 224 -6.84 29.27 9.53
C ILE A 224 -5.82 28.85 10.58
N LYS A 225 -6.22 27.98 11.49
CA LYS A 225 -5.38 27.46 12.57
C LYS A 225 -4.79 26.12 12.19
N GLU A 226 -3.59 25.85 12.70
CA GLU A 226 -2.86 24.61 12.45
C GLU A 226 -2.22 24.09 13.75
N VAL A 227 -2.13 22.77 13.89
CA VAL A 227 -1.40 22.11 14.99
C VAL A 227 0.03 21.88 14.56
N LYS A 228 0.99 22.47 15.28
CA LYS A 228 2.41 22.14 15.17
C LYS A 228 2.76 21.05 16.18
N TRP A 229 3.32 19.96 15.69
CA TRP A 229 3.67 18.79 16.49
C TRP A 229 4.89 18.07 15.94
N ASN A 230 5.47 17.15 16.72
CA ASN A 230 6.51 16.27 16.23
C ASN A 230 6.31 14.81 16.67
N SER A 231 6.84 13.90 15.87
CA SER A 231 6.92 12.46 16.14
C SER A 231 8.38 12.06 16.30
N VAL A 232 8.75 11.61 17.49
CA VAL A 232 10.09 11.11 17.81
C VAL A 232 10.04 9.60 17.99
N THR A 233 10.59 8.89 17.02
CA THR A 233 10.60 7.43 16.95
C THR A 233 12.00 6.92 17.28
N ASP A 234 12.11 5.96 18.19
CA ASP A 234 13.29 5.12 18.40
C ASP A 234 12.82 3.70 18.64
N VAL A 235 12.38 3.03 17.56
CA VAL A 235 11.83 1.67 17.58
C VAL A 235 12.77 0.74 16.81
N LYS A 236 13.23 -0.32 17.46
CA LYS A 236 14.16 -1.27 16.85
C LYS A 236 13.47 -2.12 15.77
N LEU A 237 14.20 -2.39 14.70
CA LEU A 237 13.87 -3.45 13.77
C LEU A 237 14.02 -4.81 14.48
N VAL A 238 12.92 -5.56 14.56
CA VAL A 238 12.85 -6.91 15.12
C VAL A 238 12.14 -7.79 14.10
N ASP A 239 12.78 -8.85 13.63
CA ASP A 239 12.29 -9.66 12.52
C ASP A 239 10.87 -10.20 12.74
N ASP A 240 10.56 -10.65 13.96
CA ASP A 240 9.26 -11.22 14.31
C ASP A 240 8.10 -10.19 14.29
N THR A 241 8.40 -8.89 14.43
CA THR A 241 7.38 -7.83 14.51
C THR A 241 7.58 -6.72 13.48
N LYS A 242 8.48 -6.90 12.51
CA LYS A 242 8.83 -5.87 11.50
C LYS A 242 7.66 -5.50 10.58
N ASP A 243 6.70 -6.41 10.40
CA ASP A 243 5.50 -6.21 9.57
C ASP A 243 4.25 -5.86 10.40
N ILE A 244 4.44 -5.55 11.69
CA ILE A 244 3.35 -5.18 12.60
C ILE A 244 3.42 -3.69 12.89
N CYS A 245 2.37 -2.96 12.51
CA CYS A 245 2.22 -1.55 12.85
C CYS A 245 2.16 -1.42 14.38
N LYS A 246 3.02 -0.59 14.97
CA LYS A 246 3.11 -0.38 16.42
C LYS A 246 2.08 0.60 16.95
N GLY A 247 1.64 1.52 16.10
CA GLY A 247 0.72 2.59 16.48
C GLY A 247 0.55 3.62 15.39
N TYR A 248 -0.40 4.52 15.64
CA TYR A 248 -0.75 5.62 14.75
C TYR A 248 -0.77 6.92 15.54
N THR A 249 0.37 7.61 15.58
CA THR A 249 0.45 8.95 16.17
C THR A 249 -0.25 9.96 15.27
N ASN A 250 -1.10 10.81 15.84
CA ASN A 250 -2.02 11.60 15.03
C ASN A 250 -2.47 12.92 15.65
N VAL A 251 -2.93 13.80 14.78
CA VAL A 251 -3.84 14.90 15.08
C VAL A 251 -5.25 14.47 14.64
N GLY A 252 -6.16 14.35 15.59
CA GLY A 252 -7.52 13.87 15.37
C GLY A 252 -8.57 14.97 15.51
N VAL A 253 -9.59 14.96 14.67
CA VAL A 253 -10.75 15.86 14.77
C VAL A 253 -11.61 15.48 15.97
N GLY A 254 -12.03 16.47 16.75
CA GLY A 254 -12.85 16.31 17.97
C GLY A 254 -14.20 17.01 17.92
N VAL A 255 -14.52 17.72 16.84
CA VAL A 255 -15.81 18.43 16.65
C VAL A 255 -16.38 18.11 15.27
N ASN A 256 -17.70 18.32 15.11
CA ASN A 256 -18.42 18.05 13.85
C ASN A 256 -18.33 16.61 13.32
N LEU A 257 -17.76 15.68 14.09
CA LEU A 257 -17.96 14.25 13.92
C LEU A 257 -19.43 13.89 14.13
N ASN A 258 -19.82 12.71 13.66
CA ASN A 258 -21.16 12.16 13.75
C ASN A 258 -22.23 12.95 12.98
N ASN A 259 -21.81 13.69 11.94
CA ASN A 259 -22.70 14.21 10.91
C ASN A 259 -22.72 13.26 9.71
N LYS A 260 -23.84 13.22 8.98
CA LYS A 260 -23.95 12.41 7.77
C LYS A 260 -23.09 13.03 6.66
N LEU A 261 -22.54 12.18 5.79
CA LEU A 261 -21.72 12.63 4.67
C LEU A 261 -22.40 13.69 3.80
N LYS A 262 -23.69 13.53 3.52
CA LYS A 262 -24.48 14.51 2.76
C LYS A 262 -24.63 15.89 3.43
N ASP A 263 -24.49 15.95 4.76
CA ASP A 263 -24.63 17.17 5.55
C ASP A 263 -23.26 17.86 5.76
N ILE A 264 -22.15 17.19 5.39
CA ILE A 264 -20.81 17.77 5.40
C ILE A 264 -20.63 18.56 4.09
N LYS A 265 -20.18 19.81 4.17
CA LYS A 265 -19.94 20.67 3.01
C LYS A 265 -18.54 20.48 2.42
N SER A 266 -17.55 20.36 3.28
CA SER A 266 -16.13 20.24 2.91
C SER A 266 -15.32 19.70 4.09
N ILE A 267 -14.21 19.05 3.80
CA ILE A 267 -13.21 18.57 4.76
C ILE A 267 -11.82 19.09 4.32
N PRO A 268 -11.56 20.40 4.42
CA PRO A 268 -10.25 20.93 4.08
C PRO A 268 -9.17 20.31 4.98
N ALA A 269 -8.11 19.85 4.33
CA ALA A 269 -6.97 19.22 4.96
C ALA A 269 -5.66 19.80 4.44
N TYR A 270 -4.75 20.03 5.38
CA TYR A 270 -3.37 20.40 5.14
C TYR A 270 -2.49 19.56 6.05
N TYR A 271 -1.46 18.95 5.47
CA TYR A 271 -0.48 18.17 6.21
C TYR A 271 0.90 18.43 5.60
N LYS A 272 1.74 19.13 6.35
CA LYS A 272 3.14 19.35 6.04
C LYS A 272 4.03 18.63 7.03
N TRP A 273 5.13 18.07 6.56
CA TRP A 273 6.10 17.36 7.38
C TRP A 273 7.52 17.53 6.85
N ASP A 274 8.48 17.46 7.76
CA ASP A 274 9.88 17.23 7.47
C ASP A 274 10.36 16.07 8.33
N ARG A 275 11.10 15.11 7.76
CA ARG A 275 11.53 13.91 8.48
C ARG A 275 13.02 13.67 8.31
N THR A 276 13.70 13.59 9.44
CA THR A 276 15.10 13.14 9.52
C THR A 276 15.19 11.74 10.08
N ASN A 277 15.88 10.85 9.37
CA ASN A 277 16.10 9.46 9.74
C ASN A 277 17.56 9.23 10.11
N THR A 278 17.82 8.63 11.27
CA THR A 278 19.16 8.17 11.69
C THR A 278 19.38 6.69 11.38
N THR A 279 18.31 5.91 11.27
CA THR A 279 18.32 4.52 10.78
C THR A 279 17.29 4.36 9.67
N GLU A 280 17.22 3.17 9.06
CA GLU A 280 16.05 2.81 8.25
C GLU A 280 14.76 3.06 9.04
N PHE A 281 13.79 3.66 8.36
CA PHE A 281 12.45 3.93 8.89
C PHE A 281 11.42 3.25 7.99
N ARG A 282 10.46 2.56 8.62
CA ARG A 282 9.30 1.97 7.95
C ARG A 282 8.03 2.47 8.60
N GLY A 283 7.13 2.97 7.77
CA GLY A 283 5.90 3.62 8.19
C GLY A 283 5.25 4.40 7.05
N SER A 284 4.28 5.21 7.38
CA SER A 284 3.56 6.05 6.42
C SER A 284 3.05 7.33 7.07
N ASN A 285 2.82 8.36 6.26
CA ASN A 285 1.94 9.47 6.62
C ASN A 285 0.62 9.27 5.88
N LEU A 286 -0.49 9.45 6.59
CA LEU A 286 -1.81 9.20 6.03
C LEU A 286 -2.92 9.98 6.76
N PHE A 287 -4.07 10.03 6.11
CA PHE A 287 -5.35 10.34 6.76
C PHE A 287 -6.11 9.05 7.01
N ASP A 288 -6.80 8.97 8.15
CA ASP A 288 -7.58 7.81 8.60
C ASP A 288 -8.99 8.28 9.00
N PHE A 289 -9.99 7.78 8.30
CA PHE A 289 -11.40 8.13 8.45
C PHE A 289 -12.24 6.89 8.66
N ILE A 290 -13.22 6.97 9.56
CA ILE A 290 -14.19 5.91 9.76
C ILE A 290 -15.58 6.46 9.48
N THR A 291 -16.34 5.72 8.69
CA THR A 291 -17.76 5.98 8.48
C THR A 291 -18.61 4.84 9.01
N ALA A 292 -19.83 5.15 9.41
CA ALA A 292 -20.75 4.16 9.93
C ALA A 292 -22.21 4.49 9.61
N PRO A 293 -23.07 3.49 9.37
CA PRO A 293 -24.52 3.70 9.26
C PRO A 293 -25.16 4.19 10.57
N THR A 294 -24.51 3.91 11.71
CA THR A 294 -24.96 4.32 13.04
C THR A 294 -24.05 5.41 13.60
N SER A 295 -24.65 6.52 14.04
CA SER A 295 -23.94 7.62 14.69
C SER A 295 -23.15 7.13 15.91
N GLY A 296 -21.88 7.54 16.01
CA GLY A 296 -21.00 7.19 17.12
C GLY A 296 -20.35 5.80 17.05
N ASP A 297 -20.67 4.98 16.05
CA ASP A 297 -19.99 3.69 15.86
C ASP A 297 -18.62 3.89 15.20
N THR A 298 -17.58 3.37 15.85
CA THR A 298 -16.18 3.54 15.45
C THR A 298 -15.46 2.21 15.22
N SER A 299 -16.10 1.06 15.47
CA SER A 299 -15.38 -0.21 15.55
C SER A 299 -16.16 -1.46 15.13
N SER A 300 -17.48 -1.38 14.97
CA SER A 300 -18.25 -2.55 14.56
C SER A 300 -17.94 -2.94 13.10
N THR A 301 -18.24 -4.18 12.72
CA THR A 301 -18.06 -4.64 11.33
C THR A 301 -19.01 -3.97 10.32
N ALA A 302 -19.97 -3.16 10.81
CA ALA A 302 -20.81 -2.30 9.96
C ALA A 302 -20.11 -0.99 9.57
N THR A 303 -18.99 -0.64 10.21
CA THR A 303 -18.19 0.53 9.84
C THR A 303 -17.34 0.24 8.59
N SER A 304 -16.92 1.31 7.92
CA SER A 304 -15.89 1.28 6.90
C SER A 304 -14.74 2.21 7.31
N GLU A 305 -13.52 1.69 7.27
CA GLU A 305 -12.30 2.45 7.51
C GLU A 305 -11.67 2.82 6.16
N PHE A 306 -11.28 4.08 6.02
CA PHE A 306 -10.72 4.66 4.83
C PHE A 306 -9.39 5.30 5.17
N MET A 307 -8.35 4.92 4.44
CA MET A 307 -7.01 5.47 4.63
C MET A 307 -6.50 6.11 3.33
N LEU A 308 -6.02 7.35 3.41
CA LEU A 308 -5.38 8.05 2.29
C LEU A 308 -3.88 8.15 2.55
N TRP A 309 -3.09 7.28 1.91
CA TRP A 309 -1.65 7.15 2.14
C TRP A 309 -0.89 8.14 1.26
N ILE A 310 -0.58 9.31 1.81
CA ILE A 310 0.10 10.41 1.11
C ILE A 310 1.62 10.19 0.99
N ARG A 311 2.20 9.40 1.90
CA ARG A 311 3.62 9.02 1.86
C ARG A 311 3.84 7.67 2.54
N ASN A 312 4.59 6.76 1.92
CA ASN A 312 5.08 5.53 2.56
C ASN A 312 6.62 5.41 2.53
N TRP A 313 7.18 4.72 3.53
CA TRP A 313 8.60 4.44 3.66
C TRP A 313 8.85 2.94 3.94
N GLY A 314 10.01 2.45 3.55
CA GLY A 314 10.44 1.07 3.84
C GLY A 314 9.58 0.00 3.17
N ASN A 315 9.08 0.28 1.95
CA ASN A 315 8.17 -0.60 1.20
C ASN A 315 6.91 -1.00 1.99
N GLN A 316 6.45 -0.14 2.89
CA GLN A 316 5.22 -0.38 3.62
C GLN A 316 4.01 -0.35 2.67
N VAL A 317 3.09 -1.28 2.89
CA VAL A 317 1.89 -1.46 2.06
C VAL A 317 0.62 -1.52 2.93
N PRO A 318 -0.55 -1.14 2.39
CA PRO A 318 -1.80 -1.17 3.14
C PRO A 318 -2.39 -2.58 3.28
N ILE A 319 -3.41 -2.70 4.13
CA ILE A 319 -4.27 -3.89 4.21
C ILE A 319 -4.89 -4.17 2.83
N GLY A 320 -4.85 -5.44 2.41
CA GLY A 320 -5.39 -5.87 1.12
C GLY A 320 -4.41 -5.77 -0.06
N TYR A 321 -3.21 -5.21 0.13
CA TYR A 321 -2.23 -5.01 -0.95
C TYR A 321 -1.93 -6.28 -1.77
N SER A 322 -1.76 -7.43 -1.10
CA SER A 322 -1.46 -8.72 -1.75
C SER A 322 -2.58 -9.26 -2.64
N ARG A 323 -3.78 -8.67 -2.59
CA ARG A 323 -4.93 -9.02 -3.44
C ARG A 323 -4.99 -8.20 -4.73
N GLY A 324 -4.09 -7.24 -4.88
CA GLY A 324 -4.11 -6.27 -5.97
C GLY A 324 -5.06 -5.11 -5.72
N SER A 325 -4.91 -4.06 -6.52
CA SER A 325 -5.80 -2.89 -6.48
C SER A 325 -7.18 -3.24 -7.01
N VAL A 326 -8.23 -2.75 -6.36
CA VAL A 326 -9.63 -2.94 -6.76
C VAL A 326 -10.16 -1.79 -7.61
N ALA A 327 -9.48 -0.64 -7.61
CA ALA A 327 -9.77 0.50 -8.46
C ALA A 327 -8.53 1.41 -8.60
N GLU A 328 -8.56 2.27 -9.60
CA GLU A 328 -7.64 3.38 -9.79
C GLU A 328 -8.46 4.68 -9.86
N LEU A 329 -7.95 5.77 -9.29
CA LEU A 329 -8.63 7.05 -9.16
C LEU A 329 -7.66 8.21 -9.37
N ASP A 330 -8.12 9.26 -10.03
CA ASP A 330 -7.43 10.54 -10.08
C ASP A 330 -8.03 11.48 -9.04
N LEU A 331 -7.24 11.85 -8.03
CA LEU A 331 -7.64 12.71 -6.91
C LEU A 331 -6.45 13.59 -6.53
N PHE A 332 -6.71 14.84 -6.14
CA PHE A 332 -5.66 15.73 -5.61
C PHE A 332 -4.44 15.93 -6.54
N GLY A 333 -4.66 15.82 -7.86
CA GLY A 333 -3.60 15.96 -8.88
C GLY A 333 -2.68 14.74 -9.04
N ALA A 334 -3.02 13.61 -8.44
CA ALA A 334 -2.26 12.36 -8.54
C ALA A 334 -3.16 11.17 -8.84
N THR A 335 -2.57 10.09 -9.35
CA THR A 335 -3.22 8.80 -9.52
C THR A 335 -3.04 7.94 -8.27
N TRP A 336 -4.12 7.30 -7.84
CA TRP A 336 -4.20 6.52 -6.62
C TRP A 336 -4.77 5.14 -6.90
N LYS A 337 -4.12 4.12 -6.32
CA LYS A 337 -4.62 2.74 -6.33
C LYS A 337 -5.36 2.44 -5.04
N LEU A 338 -6.61 2.00 -5.17
CA LEU A 338 -7.45 1.58 -4.06
C LEU A 338 -7.21 0.11 -3.75
N TYR A 339 -6.88 -0.19 -2.49
CA TYR A 339 -6.77 -1.55 -1.97
C TYR A 339 -7.87 -1.79 -0.93
N GLU A 340 -8.37 -3.03 -0.87
CA GLU A 340 -9.42 -3.40 0.06
C GLU A 340 -9.08 -4.71 0.78
N GLY A 341 -9.26 -4.71 2.10
CA GLY A 341 -9.16 -5.91 2.91
C GLY A 341 -9.93 -5.81 4.21
N LYS A 342 -9.90 -6.89 4.98
CA LYS A 342 -10.46 -6.92 6.32
C LYS A 342 -9.33 -6.75 7.33
N ASN A 343 -9.50 -5.82 8.27
CA ASN A 343 -8.61 -5.75 9.41
C ASN A 343 -8.72 -7.08 10.18
N PRO A 344 -7.63 -7.83 10.37
CA PRO A 344 -7.68 -9.16 10.96
C PRO A 344 -8.12 -9.16 12.43
N GLY A 345 -7.93 -8.04 13.16
CA GLY A 345 -8.32 -7.92 14.56
C GLY A 345 -9.81 -7.60 14.74
N SER A 346 -10.33 -6.64 13.96
CA SER A 346 -11.70 -6.13 14.13
C SER A 346 -12.72 -6.70 13.14
N GLY A 347 -12.28 -7.21 12.00
CA GLY A 347 -13.15 -7.58 10.88
C GLY A 347 -13.78 -6.39 10.15
N VAL A 348 -13.39 -5.16 10.48
CA VAL A 348 -13.77 -3.93 9.75
C VAL A 348 -13.20 -4.00 8.33
N THR A 349 -13.97 -3.52 7.35
CA THR A 349 -13.45 -3.35 5.98
C THR A 349 -12.57 -2.10 5.94
N VAL A 350 -11.32 -2.26 5.53
CA VAL A 350 -10.36 -1.18 5.34
C VAL A 350 -10.15 -0.97 3.85
N ARG A 351 -10.25 0.28 3.42
CA ARG A 351 -10.03 0.73 2.05
C ARG A 351 -8.94 1.79 2.04
N SER A 352 -7.80 1.44 1.47
CA SER A 352 -6.63 2.33 1.46
C SER A 352 -6.34 2.79 0.05
N LEU A 353 -6.34 4.11 -0.17
CA LEU A 353 -5.77 4.71 -1.37
C LEU A 353 -4.28 4.89 -1.15
N LEU A 354 -3.49 4.25 -2.02
CA LEU A 354 -2.05 4.42 -2.09
C LEU A 354 -1.74 5.26 -3.33
N VAL A 355 -1.07 6.39 -3.15
CA VAL A 355 -0.65 7.23 -4.27
C VAL A 355 0.45 6.52 -5.06
N ASP A 356 0.39 6.60 -6.39
CA ASP A 356 1.41 6.01 -7.27
C ASP A 356 2.76 6.73 -7.09
N GLU A 357 2.71 8.04 -6.91
CA GLU A 357 3.86 8.86 -6.58
C GLU A 357 3.66 9.60 -5.26
N ASN A 358 4.48 9.23 -4.28
CA ASN A 358 4.45 9.83 -2.95
C ASN A 358 4.60 11.37 -2.97
N TYR A 359 3.81 12.04 -2.15
CA TYR A 359 4.06 13.44 -1.81
C TYR A 359 5.35 13.56 -1.00
N ASP A 360 6.05 14.67 -1.19
CA ASP A 360 7.33 14.94 -0.53
C ASP A 360 7.24 16.24 0.26
N GLY A 361 6.89 16.09 1.54
CA GLY A 361 6.86 17.13 2.56
C GLY A 361 5.53 17.84 2.75
N GLU A 362 4.58 17.75 1.80
CA GLU A 362 3.33 18.50 1.90
C GLU A 362 2.19 17.88 1.08
N PHE A 363 0.99 17.90 1.68
CA PHE A 363 -0.29 17.60 1.04
C PHE A 363 -1.31 18.67 1.41
N GLN A 364 -2.14 19.07 0.44
CA GLN A 364 -3.38 19.80 0.68
C GLN A 364 -4.51 19.26 -0.20
N GLY A 365 -5.74 19.35 0.30
CA GLY A 365 -6.92 18.99 -0.47
C GLY A 365 -8.19 19.03 0.35
N ASP A 366 -9.33 18.89 -0.31
CA ASP A 366 -10.61 18.67 0.36
C ASP A 366 -10.92 17.17 0.41
N LEU A 367 -10.78 16.55 1.58
CA LEU A 367 -10.99 15.11 1.77
C LEU A 367 -12.46 14.68 1.54
N LYS A 368 -13.40 15.63 1.47
CA LYS A 368 -14.78 15.36 1.06
C LYS A 368 -14.85 14.81 -0.35
N GLU A 369 -14.00 15.29 -1.26
CA GLU A 369 -13.91 14.82 -2.65
C GLU A 369 -13.65 13.31 -2.69
N TRP A 370 -12.70 12.85 -1.89
CA TRP A 370 -12.37 11.44 -1.75
C TRP A 370 -13.54 10.62 -1.19
N LEU A 371 -14.17 11.06 -0.09
CA LEU A 371 -15.29 10.34 0.51
C LEU A 371 -16.53 10.30 -0.41
N ASP A 372 -16.76 11.35 -1.20
CA ASP A 372 -17.83 11.37 -2.20
C ASP A 372 -17.57 10.36 -3.32
N VAL A 373 -16.33 10.15 -3.74
CA VAL A 373 -15.99 9.07 -4.69
C VAL A 373 -16.26 7.68 -4.07
N MET A 374 -16.04 7.51 -2.77
CA MET A 374 -16.39 6.25 -2.08
C MET A 374 -17.90 6.00 -2.05
N VAL A 375 -18.71 7.06 -1.90
CA VAL A 375 -20.18 7.01 -2.05
C VAL A 375 -20.57 6.65 -3.48
N GLN A 376 -19.99 7.31 -4.48
CA GLN A 376 -20.31 7.06 -5.90
C GLN A 376 -20.01 5.62 -6.33
N LYS A 377 -18.95 5.01 -5.78
CA LYS A 377 -18.61 3.59 -6.00
C LYS A 377 -19.49 2.62 -5.21
N GLY A 378 -20.38 3.11 -4.36
CA GLY A 378 -21.28 2.29 -3.54
C GLY A 378 -20.58 1.59 -2.37
N TYR A 379 -19.41 2.06 -1.96
CA TYR A 379 -18.70 1.49 -0.80
C TYR A 379 -19.33 1.90 0.54
N ILE A 380 -20.00 3.05 0.55
CA ILE A 380 -20.69 3.67 1.68
C ILE A 380 -21.92 4.44 1.19
N SER A 381 -22.84 4.79 2.09
CA SER A 381 -23.97 5.67 1.79
C SER A 381 -23.65 7.12 2.15
N ASP A 382 -24.20 8.07 1.39
CA ASP A 382 -24.20 9.49 1.78
C ASP A 382 -24.96 9.77 3.10
N ASN A 383 -25.75 8.80 3.58
CA ASN A 383 -26.39 8.84 4.89
C ASN A 383 -25.54 8.26 6.02
N ASP A 384 -24.37 7.68 5.72
CA ASP A 384 -23.43 7.23 6.74
C ASP A 384 -22.81 8.43 7.45
N TYR A 385 -22.53 8.25 8.73
CA TYR A 385 -21.91 9.23 9.61
C TYR A 385 -20.39 9.16 9.49
N VAL A 386 -19.71 10.29 9.44
CA VAL A 386 -18.26 10.35 9.66
C VAL A 386 -18.00 10.33 11.16
N THR A 387 -17.45 9.25 11.70
CA THR A 387 -17.32 9.03 13.15
C THR A 387 -15.88 9.21 13.65
N VAL A 388 -14.88 9.09 12.76
CA VAL A 388 -13.46 9.37 13.02
C VAL A 388 -12.86 10.12 11.84
N GLY A 389 -11.94 11.04 12.11
CA GLY A 389 -11.13 11.71 11.09
C GLY A 389 -9.81 12.18 11.69
N ASN A 390 -8.70 11.59 11.25
CA ASN A 390 -7.36 11.79 11.81
C ASN A 390 -6.34 12.00 10.69
N ALA A 391 -5.26 12.72 10.98
CA ALA A 391 -4.06 12.81 10.14
C ALA A 391 -2.82 12.50 10.98
N GLY A 392 -1.92 11.65 10.49
CA GLY A 392 -0.85 11.15 11.34
C GLY A 392 0.20 10.32 10.64
N THR A 393 0.93 9.52 11.43
CA THR A 393 1.93 8.57 10.92
C THR A 393 1.78 7.20 11.58
N GLU A 394 1.72 6.16 10.75
CA GLU A 394 1.83 4.77 11.21
C GLU A 394 3.30 4.39 11.37
N ILE A 395 3.64 3.80 12.50
CA ILE A 395 5.02 3.49 12.89
C ILE A 395 5.25 1.98 12.94
N PHE A 396 6.26 1.47 12.24
CA PHE A 396 6.66 0.06 12.33
C PHE A 396 7.99 -0.10 13.08
N TYR A 397 9.02 0.59 12.59
CA TYR A 397 10.35 0.68 13.19
C TYR A 397 11.13 1.86 12.62
N GLY A 398 12.21 2.22 13.32
CA GLY A 398 13.22 3.18 12.90
C GLY A 398 13.56 4.19 13.98
N LYS A 399 14.65 4.92 13.75
CA LYS A 399 15.05 6.07 14.54
C LYS A 399 14.89 7.33 13.69
N SER A 400 13.85 8.10 13.99
CA SER A 400 13.49 9.27 13.19
C SER A 400 12.89 10.38 14.05
N VAL A 401 13.07 11.61 13.61
CA VAL A 401 12.31 12.77 14.07
C VAL A 401 11.53 13.30 12.87
N MET A 402 10.23 13.49 13.05
CA MET A 402 9.38 14.17 12.09
C MET A 402 8.76 15.40 12.74
N ASP A 403 9.03 16.58 12.18
CA ASP A 403 8.31 17.80 12.53
C ASP A 403 7.14 17.97 11.56
N ALA A 404 5.97 18.32 12.07
CA ALA A 404 4.74 18.33 11.29
C ALA A 404 3.79 19.46 11.66
N ILE A 405 3.01 19.86 10.67
CA ILE A 405 1.93 20.83 10.75
C ILE A 405 0.69 20.19 10.15
N VAL A 406 -0.42 20.23 10.88
CA VAL A 406 -1.72 19.70 10.41
C VAL A 406 -2.82 20.74 10.63
N ALA A 407 -3.61 20.99 9.60
CA ALA A 407 -4.97 21.52 9.72
C ALA A 407 -5.94 20.52 9.10
N LEU A 408 -6.98 20.16 9.85
CA LEU A 408 -8.01 19.23 9.39
C LEU A 408 -9.34 19.61 10.00
N GLU A 409 -10.33 19.98 9.20
CA GLU A 409 -11.61 20.46 9.71
C GLU A 409 -12.77 19.80 8.97
N ILE A 410 -13.78 19.35 9.70
CA ILE A 410 -15.06 18.93 9.11
C ILE A 410 -16.01 20.13 9.16
N LYS A 411 -16.38 20.67 8.01
CA LYS A 411 -17.31 21.79 7.88
C LYS A 411 -18.70 21.27 7.50
N VAL A 412 -19.70 21.59 8.33
CA VAL A 412 -21.12 21.20 8.16
C VAL A 412 -22.00 22.37 7.75
#